data_AF-A0A7D5LAW9-F1
#
_entry.id   AF-A0A7D5LAW9-F1
#
_cell.length_a   1.000
_cell.length_b   1.000
_cell.length_c   1.000
_cell.angle_alpha   90.00
_cell.angle_beta   90.00
_cell.angle_gamma   90.00
#
_symmetry.space_group_name_H-M   'P 1'
#
loop_
_entity.id
_entity.type
_entity.pdbx_description
1 polymer ?
#
loop_
_entity_poly.entity_id
_entity_poly.type
_entity_poly.pdbx_seq_one_letter_code
_entity_poly.pdbx_strand_id
1 'polypeptide(L)'
;MNCIDVVLASNVTGEDNTLANPGEAPDESINLDDAGDVTVRNNAITGANAGIAIENRAEGNSIVDNRVTDSEVGVGIEDGSVNNAVEGNVLANNGNGVEVSLVDSYGDGTNYVRGNDVVNDTNGLLVEATDQPLVVESNDVRDNENGVHVRRSGVCSPGAEGAELVSVHDDVLAENAAYGVLNGNQNALNAPGNYWGASDGTAS
;
A
#
# COMPACT_ATOMS: atom_id res chain seq x y z
N MET A 1 3.74 16.24 -18.46
CA MET A 1 3.60 15.17 -17.45
C MET A 1 5.00 14.89 -16.96
N ASN A 2 5.23 15.01 -15.65
CA ASN A 2 6.53 14.75 -15.04
C ASN A 2 6.38 13.47 -14.22
N CYS A 3 6.63 12.33 -14.86
CA CYS A 3 6.75 11.05 -14.17
C CYS A 3 8.23 10.64 -14.13
N ILE A 4 8.57 9.86 -13.12
CA ILE A 4 9.84 9.13 -13.05
C ILE A 4 9.49 7.67 -13.33
N ASP A 5 10.13 7.10 -14.34
CA ASP A 5 9.90 5.72 -14.74
C ASP A 5 11.21 4.95 -14.64
N VAL A 6 11.20 3.87 -13.85
CA VAL A 6 12.35 3.00 -13.60
C VAL A 6 11.97 1.61 -14.08
N VAL A 7 12.42 1.27 -15.29
CA VAL A 7 12.02 0.04 -15.99
C VAL A 7 13.22 -0.91 -16.13
N LEU A 8 13.06 -2.18 -15.73
CA LEU A 8 14.08 -3.23 -15.89
C LEU A 8 15.46 -2.82 -15.34
N ALA A 9 15.45 -2.06 -14.24
CA ALA A 9 16.63 -1.45 -13.67
C ALA A 9 16.79 -1.82 -12.20
N SER A 10 18.02 -1.78 -11.71
CA SER A 10 18.30 -2.00 -10.31
C SER A 10 19.36 -1.09 -9.73
N ASN A 11 19.37 -0.98 -8.39
CA ASN A 11 20.29 -0.10 -7.65
C ASN A 11 20.12 1.38 -8.04
N VAL A 12 18.87 1.79 -8.28
CA VAL A 12 18.51 3.18 -8.57
C VAL A 12 18.03 3.87 -7.30
N THR A 13 18.32 5.16 -7.16
CA THR A 13 17.76 5.99 -6.09
C THR A 13 17.03 7.17 -6.69
N GLY A 14 15.74 7.29 -6.39
CA GLY A 14 14.92 8.47 -6.68
C GLY A 14 14.64 9.23 -5.39
N GLU A 15 15.27 10.39 -5.20
CA GLU A 15 15.19 11.12 -3.94
C GLU A 15 14.99 12.63 -4.07
N ASP A 16 14.39 13.24 -3.05
CA ASP A 16 14.25 14.68 -2.84
C ASP A 16 13.56 15.43 -4.02
N ASN A 17 12.62 14.77 -4.70
CA ASN A 17 11.87 15.37 -5.81
C ASN A 17 10.53 15.96 -5.33
N THR A 18 10.03 16.93 -6.11
CA THR A 18 8.65 17.43 -5.99
C THR A 18 7.92 17.19 -7.30
N LEU A 19 6.94 16.29 -7.28
CA LEU A 19 6.13 15.90 -8.42
C LEU A 19 4.68 16.36 -8.16
N ALA A 20 4.26 17.44 -8.82
CA ALA A 20 2.92 18.00 -8.66
C ALA A 20 2.21 18.02 -10.02
N ASN A 21 1.06 17.35 -10.12
CA ASN A 21 0.29 17.28 -11.36
C ASN A 21 -1.08 17.97 -11.23
N PRO A 22 -1.14 19.32 -11.31
CA PRO A 22 -2.38 20.09 -11.13
C PRO A 22 -3.34 20.02 -12.34
N GLY A 23 -3.25 18.99 -13.18
CA GLY A 23 -3.95 18.86 -14.46
C GLY A 23 -4.64 17.51 -14.62
N GLU A 24 -4.59 16.93 -15.82
CA GLU A 24 -4.92 15.51 -16.00
C GLU A 24 -3.88 14.69 -15.23
N ALA A 25 -4.35 13.92 -14.26
CA ALA A 25 -3.51 13.09 -13.41
C ALA A 25 -2.76 12.07 -14.30
N PRO A 26 -1.43 11.94 -14.20
CA PRO A 26 -0.76 10.80 -14.81
C PRO A 26 -1.28 9.52 -14.18
N ASP A 27 -1.13 8.41 -14.91
CA ASP A 27 -1.36 7.08 -14.35
C ASP A 27 -0.42 6.88 -13.14
N GLU A 28 0.89 7.07 -13.30
CA GLU A 28 1.84 7.02 -12.19
C GLU A 28 2.73 8.28 -12.11
N SER A 29 3.03 8.78 -10.90
CA SER A 29 4.08 9.80 -10.73
C SER A 29 5.48 9.19 -10.64
N ILE A 30 5.62 8.07 -9.92
CA ILE A 30 6.83 7.25 -9.93
C ILE A 30 6.42 5.81 -10.23
N ASN A 31 6.92 5.23 -11.31
CA ASN A 31 6.68 3.83 -11.65
C ASN A 31 7.96 3.01 -11.50
N LEU A 32 7.86 1.87 -10.81
CA LEU A 32 8.88 0.84 -10.69
C LEU A 32 8.38 -0.43 -11.42
N ASP A 33 8.64 -0.50 -12.72
CA ASP A 33 8.18 -1.56 -13.62
C ASP A 33 9.27 -2.63 -13.83
N ASP A 34 9.04 -3.84 -13.31
CA ASP A 34 10.01 -4.95 -13.35
C ASP A 34 11.40 -4.50 -12.83
N ALA A 35 11.37 -3.64 -11.80
CA ALA A 35 12.53 -3.01 -11.20
C ALA A 35 12.94 -3.71 -9.90
N GLY A 36 14.24 -3.72 -9.62
CA GLY A 36 14.81 -4.42 -8.47
C GLY A 36 15.70 -3.54 -7.59
N ASP A 37 15.70 -3.69 -6.27
CA ASP A 37 16.62 -2.97 -5.38
C ASP A 37 16.62 -1.43 -5.59
N VAL A 38 15.46 -0.83 -5.88
CA VAL A 38 15.31 0.62 -6.03
C VAL A 38 14.94 1.25 -4.70
N THR A 39 15.53 2.40 -4.39
CA THR A 39 15.11 3.23 -3.25
C THR A 39 14.43 4.50 -3.74
N VAL A 40 13.17 4.69 -3.38
CA VAL A 40 12.41 5.93 -3.60
C VAL A 40 12.21 6.59 -2.26
N ARG A 41 12.81 7.75 -2.02
CA ARG A 41 12.73 8.39 -0.69
C ARG A 41 12.64 9.91 -0.66
N ASN A 42 12.02 10.44 0.38
CA ASN A 42 11.91 11.89 0.60
C ASN A 42 11.26 12.67 -0.57
N ASN A 43 10.44 12.03 -1.39
CA ASN A 43 9.74 12.72 -2.48
C ASN A 43 8.42 13.30 -1.97
N ALA A 44 8.04 14.47 -2.51
CA ALA A 44 6.73 15.07 -2.30
C ALA A 44 5.91 14.93 -3.60
N ILE A 45 4.85 14.15 -3.55
CA ILE A 45 4.02 13.78 -4.71
C ILE A 45 2.59 14.23 -4.46
N THR A 46 1.99 14.90 -5.44
CA THR A 46 0.60 15.36 -5.36
C THR A 46 -0.14 15.19 -6.68
N GLY A 47 -1.30 14.54 -6.64
CA GLY A 47 -2.23 14.42 -7.77
C GLY A 47 -1.78 13.41 -8.82
N ALA A 48 -2.03 12.13 -8.62
CA ALA A 48 -1.85 11.09 -9.62
C ALA A 48 -2.95 10.04 -9.50
N ASN A 49 -3.08 9.12 -10.46
CA ASN A 49 -3.84 7.90 -10.21
C ASN A 49 -3.08 7.09 -9.15
N ALA A 50 -1.87 6.61 -9.45
CA ALA A 50 -0.92 6.11 -8.46
C ALA A 50 0.20 7.14 -8.18
N GLY A 51 0.38 7.52 -6.91
CA GLY A 51 1.51 8.35 -6.51
C GLY A 51 2.84 7.64 -6.76
N ILE A 52 2.97 6.41 -6.25
CA ILE A 52 4.09 5.51 -6.50
C ILE A 52 3.54 4.13 -6.82
N ALA A 53 3.92 3.55 -7.95
CA ALA A 53 3.52 2.21 -8.37
C ALA A 53 4.73 1.26 -8.34
N ILE A 54 4.50 0.04 -7.85
CA ILE A 54 5.45 -1.08 -7.88
C ILE A 54 4.78 -2.23 -8.61
N GLU A 55 5.26 -2.55 -9.82
CA GLU A 55 4.51 -3.38 -10.76
C GLU A 55 5.39 -4.41 -11.47
N ASN A 56 4.73 -5.36 -12.14
CA ASN A 56 5.34 -6.34 -13.04
C ASN A 56 6.51 -7.12 -12.43
N ARG A 57 6.27 -7.75 -11.28
CA ARG A 57 7.26 -8.58 -10.55
C ARG A 57 8.47 -7.80 -10.03
N ALA A 58 8.28 -6.51 -9.74
CA ALA A 58 9.30 -5.71 -9.09
C ALA A 58 9.66 -6.29 -7.70
N GLU A 59 10.96 -6.30 -7.38
CA GLU A 59 11.48 -7.01 -6.20
C GLU A 59 12.46 -6.17 -5.36
N GLY A 60 12.36 -6.24 -4.04
CA GLY A 60 13.40 -5.66 -3.18
C GLY A 60 13.41 -4.13 -3.14
N ASN A 61 12.33 -3.47 -3.59
CA ASN A 61 12.27 -2.02 -3.63
C ASN A 61 11.88 -1.44 -2.26
N SER A 62 12.41 -0.26 -1.95
CA SER A 62 12.19 0.46 -0.70
C SER A 62 11.58 1.84 -0.97
N ILE A 63 10.34 2.03 -0.55
CA ILE A 63 9.61 3.30 -0.63
C ILE A 63 9.61 3.92 0.76
N VAL A 64 10.46 4.92 1.00
CA VAL A 64 10.81 5.37 2.35
C VAL A 64 10.61 6.88 2.54
N ASP A 65 9.92 7.31 3.60
CA ASP A 65 9.82 8.72 3.98
C ASP A 65 9.28 9.65 2.86
N ASN A 66 8.45 9.14 1.96
CA ASN A 66 7.79 9.95 0.95
C ASN A 66 6.49 10.56 1.49
N ARG A 67 6.08 11.69 0.93
CA ARG A 67 4.78 12.29 1.16
C ARG A 67 3.96 12.22 -0.11
N VAL A 68 2.85 11.48 -0.08
CA VAL A 68 1.95 11.32 -1.23
C VAL A 68 0.56 11.81 -0.84
N THR A 69 0.03 12.79 -1.57
CA THR A 69 -1.30 13.35 -1.30
C THR A 69 -2.17 13.54 -2.53
N ASP A 70 -3.48 13.54 -2.31
CA ASP A 70 -4.48 13.89 -3.32
C ASP A 70 -4.41 13.00 -4.58
N SER A 71 -4.04 11.73 -4.42
CA SER A 71 -4.02 10.72 -5.49
C SER A 71 -5.16 9.70 -5.34
N GLU A 72 -5.45 8.91 -6.38
CA GLU A 72 -6.39 7.79 -6.22
C GLU A 72 -5.79 6.69 -5.33
N VAL A 73 -4.51 6.37 -5.55
CA VAL A 73 -3.70 5.46 -4.76
C VAL A 73 -2.42 6.19 -4.33
N GLY A 74 -2.10 6.17 -3.04
CA GLY A 74 -0.84 6.72 -2.53
C GLY A 74 0.35 5.88 -2.99
N VAL A 75 0.38 4.62 -2.58
CA VAL A 75 1.36 3.61 -3.04
C VAL A 75 0.64 2.32 -3.46
N GLY A 76 0.86 1.87 -4.70
CA GLY A 76 0.36 0.60 -5.23
C GLY A 76 1.45 -0.48 -5.27
N ILE A 77 1.12 -1.71 -4.85
CA ILE A 77 1.98 -2.90 -5.00
C ILE A 77 1.20 -3.98 -5.76
N GLU A 78 1.64 -4.27 -6.98
CA GLU A 78 0.84 -5.02 -7.95
C GLU A 78 1.63 -6.11 -8.69
N ASP A 79 0.91 -6.95 -9.43
CA ASP A 79 1.44 -7.82 -10.48
C ASP A 79 2.60 -8.73 -10.05
N GLY A 80 2.40 -9.40 -8.92
CA GLY A 80 3.32 -10.43 -8.43
C GLY A 80 4.63 -9.89 -7.86
N SER A 81 4.68 -8.60 -7.54
CA SER A 81 5.81 -7.93 -6.91
C SER A 81 6.03 -8.42 -5.47
N VAL A 82 7.27 -8.72 -5.10
CA VAL A 82 7.61 -9.35 -3.81
C VAL A 82 8.81 -8.70 -3.13
N ASN A 83 8.95 -8.91 -1.81
CA ASN A 83 10.09 -8.39 -1.04
C ASN A 83 10.23 -6.86 -1.08
N ASN A 84 9.14 -6.13 -1.35
CA ASN A 84 9.11 -4.68 -1.33
C ASN A 84 8.70 -4.16 0.04
N ALA A 85 9.13 -2.95 0.35
CA ALA A 85 8.84 -2.31 1.62
C ALA A 85 8.38 -0.87 1.45
N VAL A 86 7.25 -0.54 2.08
CA VAL A 86 6.66 0.79 2.16
C VAL A 86 6.77 1.27 3.60
N GLU A 87 7.67 2.22 3.86
CA GLU A 87 8.11 2.54 5.21
C GLU A 87 8.18 4.04 5.52
N GLY A 88 7.65 4.47 6.67
CA GLY A 88 7.83 5.86 7.13
C GLY A 88 7.15 6.92 6.25
N ASN A 89 6.29 6.51 5.30
CA ASN A 89 5.65 7.44 4.38
C ASN A 89 4.48 8.16 5.06
N VAL A 90 4.17 9.35 4.55
CA VAL A 90 2.94 10.08 4.88
C VAL A 90 2.01 10.03 3.68
N LEU A 91 0.92 9.28 3.81
CA LEU A 91 -0.06 9.02 2.76
C LEU A 91 -1.36 9.68 3.21
N ALA A 92 -1.80 10.73 2.52
CA ALA A 92 -2.95 11.49 2.98
C ALA A 92 -3.87 12.04 1.89
N ASN A 93 -5.17 12.04 2.15
CA ASN A 93 -6.21 12.52 1.24
C ASN A 93 -6.23 11.79 -0.11
N ASN A 94 -5.91 10.51 -0.11
CA ASN A 94 -5.96 9.64 -1.26
C ASN A 94 -7.28 8.84 -1.29
N GLY A 95 -7.56 8.18 -2.41
CA GLY A 95 -8.57 7.11 -2.43
C GLY A 95 -8.14 5.99 -1.49
N ASN A 96 -7.01 5.35 -1.78
CA ASN A 96 -6.36 4.37 -0.92
C ASN A 96 -4.97 4.88 -0.53
N GLY A 97 -4.61 4.83 0.75
CA GLY A 97 -3.26 5.18 1.19
C GLY A 97 -2.25 4.21 0.60
N VAL A 98 -2.44 2.92 0.87
CA VAL A 98 -1.75 1.81 0.21
C VAL A 98 -2.76 0.86 -0.43
N GLU A 99 -2.50 0.44 -1.66
CA GLU A 99 -3.27 -0.59 -2.36
C GLU A 99 -2.37 -1.78 -2.72
N VAL A 100 -2.87 -2.98 -2.48
CA VAL A 100 -2.15 -4.23 -2.73
C VAL A 100 -3.00 -5.19 -3.55
N SER A 101 -2.48 -5.59 -4.70
CA SER A 101 -3.08 -6.57 -5.61
C SER A 101 -2.01 -7.54 -6.12
N LEU A 102 -1.72 -8.56 -5.30
CA LEU A 102 -0.68 -9.54 -5.58
C LEU A 102 -1.32 -10.82 -6.13
N VAL A 103 -1.26 -10.97 -7.44
CA VAL A 103 -1.75 -12.15 -8.14
C VAL A 103 -0.67 -12.68 -9.08
N ASP A 104 -0.64 -14.00 -9.24
CA ASP A 104 0.29 -14.70 -10.13
C ASP A 104 1.77 -14.41 -9.79
N SER A 105 2.07 -14.27 -8.49
CA SER A 105 3.41 -14.01 -7.98
C SER A 105 4.38 -15.14 -8.33
N TYR A 106 5.59 -14.79 -8.74
CA TYR A 106 6.63 -15.76 -9.08
C TYR A 106 7.69 -15.82 -7.98
N GLY A 107 7.79 -16.96 -7.29
CA GLY A 107 8.72 -17.16 -6.19
C GLY A 107 8.08 -16.93 -4.81
N ASP A 108 8.91 -17.06 -3.78
CA ASP A 108 8.51 -16.83 -2.40
C ASP A 108 9.01 -15.45 -1.96
N GLY A 109 8.15 -14.65 -1.33
CA GLY A 109 8.57 -13.37 -0.77
C GLY A 109 7.55 -12.78 0.20
N THR A 110 7.87 -11.63 0.77
CA THR A 110 6.96 -10.95 1.69
C THR A 110 7.05 -9.45 1.45
N ASN A 111 5.91 -8.81 1.24
CA ASN A 111 5.85 -7.35 1.19
C ASN A 111 5.53 -6.79 2.58
N TYR A 112 6.11 -5.63 2.89
CA TYR A 112 5.96 -4.97 4.17
C TYR A 112 5.38 -3.57 3.98
N VAL A 113 4.34 -3.26 4.76
CA VAL A 113 3.83 -1.90 4.92
C VAL A 113 3.98 -1.56 6.39
N ARG A 114 4.96 -0.72 6.73
CA ARG A 114 5.31 -0.49 8.13
C ARG A 114 5.67 0.93 8.51
N GLY A 115 5.22 1.38 9.69
CA GLY A 115 5.61 2.69 10.21
C GLY A 115 5.12 3.88 9.39
N ASN A 116 4.10 3.71 8.55
CA ASN A 116 3.54 4.80 7.74
C ASN A 116 2.48 5.58 8.54
N ASP A 117 2.34 6.87 8.24
CA ASP A 117 1.25 7.74 8.70
C ASP A 117 0.22 7.86 7.56
N VAL A 118 -0.95 7.27 7.76
CA VAL A 118 -1.97 7.06 6.73
C VAL A 118 -3.29 7.69 7.18
N VAL A 119 -3.67 8.79 6.53
CA VAL A 119 -4.68 9.69 7.12
C VAL A 119 -5.61 10.35 6.10
N ASN A 120 -6.91 10.37 6.42
CA ASN A 120 -7.96 10.97 5.57
C ASN A 120 -8.10 10.33 4.19
N ASP A 121 -7.78 9.03 4.05
CA ASP A 121 -8.02 8.25 2.85
C ASP A 121 -9.39 7.55 2.90
N THR A 122 -9.87 6.99 1.79
CA THR A 122 -11.06 6.10 1.83
C THR A 122 -10.69 4.80 2.55
N ASN A 123 -9.64 4.12 2.10
CA ASN A 123 -9.04 3.03 2.88
C ASN A 123 -7.60 3.44 3.21
N GLY A 124 -7.19 3.32 4.47
CA GLY A 124 -5.79 3.51 4.80
C GLY A 124 -4.94 2.48 4.09
N LEU A 125 -5.33 1.20 4.20
CA LEU A 125 -4.78 0.12 3.40
C LEU A 125 -5.88 -0.74 2.80
N LEU A 126 -5.82 -0.96 1.49
CA LEU A 126 -6.68 -1.86 0.75
C LEU A 126 -5.88 -3.07 0.27
N VAL A 127 -6.31 -4.27 0.64
CA VAL A 127 -5.85 -5.52 0.02
C VAL A 127 -6.96 -6.03 -0.89
N GLU A 128 -6.77 -5.93 -2.20
CA GLU A 128 -7.72 -6.44 -3.18
C GLU A 128 -7.61 -7.96 -3.33
N ALA A 129 -6.38 -8.44 -3.46
CA ALA A 129 -6.02 -9.84 -3.52
C ALA A 129 -4.55 -10.00 -3.11
N THR A 130 -4.21 -11.13 -2.51
CA THR A 130 -2.81 -11.51 -2.33
C THR A 130 -2.64 -13.02 -2.36
N ASP A 131 -1.67 -13.51 -3.13
CA ASP A 131 -1.17 -14.90 -3.10
C ASP A 131 0.18 -15.02 -2.40
N GLN A 132 0.70 -13.90 -1.84
CA GLN A 132 1.93 -13.83 -1.07
C GLN A 132 1.69 -13.25 0.34
N PRO A 133 2.56 -13.56 1.31
CA PRO A 133 2.55 -12.89 2.60
C PRO A 133 2.64 -11.36 2.47
N LEU A 134 1.72 -10.68 3.15
CA LEU A 134 1.73 -9.24 3.37
C LEU A 134 1.76 -8.99 4.88
N VAL A 135 2.74 -8.20 5.34
CA VAL A 135 2.84 -7.76 6.73
C VAL A 135 2.56 -6.27 6.80
N VAL A 136 1.48 -5.92 7.48
CA VAL A 136 1.10 -4.56 7.85
C VAL A 136 1.42 -4.41 9.33
N GLU A 137 2.39 -3.58 9.67
CA GLU A 137 2.79 -3.42 11.06
C GLU A 137 3.23 -2.02 11.48
N SER A 138 2.97 -1.67 12.74
CA SER A 138 3.43 -0.39 13.33
C SER A 138 3.02 0.86 12.55
N ASN A 139 1.97 0.79 11.74
CA ASN A 139 1.44 1.94 11.01
C ASN A 139 0.51 2.74 11.91
N ASP A 140 0.39 4.01 11.55
CA ASP A 140 -0.51 4.94 12.16
C ASP A 140 -1.63 5.30 11.17
N VAL A 141 -2.77 4.62 11.28
CA VAL A 141 -3.86 4.64 10.31
C VAL A 141 -5.10 5.28 10.94
N ARG A 142 -5.33 6.56 10.63
CA ARG A 142 -6.37 7.37 11.28
C ARG A 142 -7.24 8.15 10.32
N ASP A 143 -8.43 8.50 10.77
CA ASP A 143 -9.36 9.40 10.05
C ASP A 143 -9.71 8.92 8.63
N ASN A 144 -9.53 7.63 8.32
CA ASN A 144 -9.93 7.05 7.02
C ASN A 144 -11.39 6.60 7.07
N GLU A 145 -12.02 6.25 5.94
CA GLU A 145 -13.30 5.54 6.02
C GLU A 145 -13.09 4.13 6.63
N ASN A 146 -12.13 3.37 6.12
CA ASN A 146 -11.66 2.12 6.71
C ASN A 146 -10.16 2.21 7.01
N GLY A 147 -9.72 1.67 8.15
CA GLY A 147 -8.30 1.56 8.45
C GLY A 147 -7.62 0.57 7.51
N VAL A 148 -7.86 -0.72 7.71
CA VAL A 148 -7.41 -1.80 6.82
C VAL A 148 -8.61 -2.56 6.26
N HIS A 149 -8.72 -2.63 4.94
CA HIS A 149 -9.77 -3.36 4.26
C HIS A 149 -9.17 -4.52 3.45
N VAL A 150 -9.46 -5.75 3.87
CA VAL A 150 -9.10 -6.95 3.11
C VAL A 150 -10.33 -7.40 2.34
N ARG A 151 -10.38 -7.12 1.03
CA ARG A 151 -11.54 -7.45 0.20
C ARG A 151 -11.65 -8.95 -0.01
N ARG A 152 -12.90 -9.38 -0.19
CA ARG A 152 -13.16 -10.71 -0.76
C ARG A 152 -12.68 -10.71 -2.21
N SER A 153 -11.61 -11.44 -2.50
CA SER A 153 -11.08 -11.51 -3.85
C SER A 153 -12.17 -12.02 -4.80
N GLY A 154 -12.45 -11.21 -5.83
CA GLY A 154 -13.25 -11.62 -6.98
C GLY A 154 -12.38 -12.23 -8.09
N VAL A 155 -11.07 -12.31 -7.87
CA VAL A 155 -10.09 -12.74 -8.86
C VAL A 155 -10.01 -14.25 -8.90
N CYS A 156 -10.13 -14.83 -10.10
CA CYS A 156 -9.99 -16.27 -10.33
C CYS A 156 -8.51 -16.68 -10.38
N SER A 157 -7.73 -16.40 -9.33
CA SER A 157 -6.37 -16.95 -9.19
C SER A 157 -6.34 -17.95 -8.03
N PRO A 158 -6.07 -19.26 -8.28
CA PRO A 158 -6.05 -20.28 -7.24
C PRO A 158 -4.94 -19.98 -6.22
N GLY A 159 -5.30 -19.40 -5.07
CA GLY A 159 -4.36 -19.03 -4.00
C GLY A 159 -4.37 -17.55 -3.63
N ALA A 160 -4.91 -16.67 -4.49
CA ALA A 160 -4.99 -15.23 -4.25
C ALA A 160 -6.27 -14.81 -3.48
N GLU A 161 -6.68 -15.61 -2.49
CA GLU A 161 -7.97 -15.43 -1.78
C GLU A 161 -7.79 -15.07 -0.30
N GLY A 162 -6.56 -14.91 0.18
CA GLY A 162 -6.31 -15.16 1.58
C GLY A 162 -6.15 -13.95 2.48
N ALA A 163 -7.16 -13.63 3.29
CA ALA A 163 -6.93 -12.87 4.53
C ALA A 163 -5.92 -13.58 5.46
N GLU A 164 -5.72 -14.89 5.32
CA GLU A 164 -4.71 -15.67 6.04
C GLU A 164 -3.26 -15.35 5.67
N LEU A 165 -3.03 -14.73 4.50
CA LEU A 165 -1.71 -14.28 4.06
C LEU A 165 -1.43 -12.83 4.48
N VAL A 166 -2.43 -12.16 5.05
CA VAL A 166 -2.32 -10.80 5.56
C VAL A 166 -2.16 -10.86 7.08
N SER A 167 -1.10 -10.23 7.57
CA SER A 167 -0.84 -10.03 9.00
C SER A 167 -0.93 -8.54 9.29
N VAL A 168 -1.78 -8.14 10.23
CA VAL A 168 -1.99 -6.73 10.62
C VAL A 168 -1.71 -6.60 12.11
N HIS A 169 -0.59 -6.02 12.51
CA HIS A 169 -0.27 -5.99 13.94
C HIS A 169 0.52 -4.79 14.41
N ASP A 170 0.33 -4.48 15.69
CA ASP A 170 0.97 -3.36 16.35
C ASP A 170 0.66 -2.01 15.66
N ASP A 171 -0.42 -1.94 14.88
CA ASP A 171 -0.90 -0.73 14.22
C ASP A 171 -1.79 0.10 15.16
N VAL A 172 -1.81 1.41 14.94
CA VAL A 172 -2.81 2.31 15.50
C VAL A 172 -3.90 2.50 14.45
N LEU A 173 -5.05 1.88 14.67
CA LEU A 173 -6.23 1.94 13.80
C LEU A 173 -7.32 2.71 14.53
N ALA A 174 -7.27 4.04 14.47
CA ALA A 174 -8.11 4.89 15.33
C ALA A 174 -8.82 5.99 14.55
N GLU A 175 -10.05 6.31 14.94
CA GLU A 175 -10.84 7.40 14.36
C GLU A 175 -11.22 7.13 12.89
N ASN A 176 -11.18 5.86 12.46
CA ASN A 176 -11.68 5.47 11.15
C ASN A 176 -13.21 5.42 11.17
N ALA A 177 -13.85 6.00 10.14
CA ALA A 177 -15.27 6.33 10.17
C ALA A 177 -16.19 5.09 10.18
N ALA A 178 -15.78 3.99 9.53
CA ALA A 178 -16.56 2.77 9.42
C ALA A 178 -15.95 1.60 10.19
N TYR A 179 -14.69 1.24 9.90
CA TYR A 179 -14.03 0.09 10.51
C TYR A 179 -12.53 0.35 10.71
N GLY A 180 -11.97 -0.09 11.84
CA GLY A 180 -10.51 -0.18 11.99
C GLY A 180 -9.93 -1.26 11.07
N VAL A 181 -10.55 -2.45 11.07
CA VAL A 181 -10.31 -3.52 10.08
C VAL A 181 -11.64 -4.01 9.54
N LEU A 182 -11.78 -4.03 8.20
CA LEU A 182 -12.88 -4.65 7.47
C LEU A 182 -12.36 -5.88 6.73
N ASN A 183 -12.72 -7.08 7.19
CA ASN A 183 -12.35 -8.32 6.52
C ASN A 183 -13.54 -8.84 5.70
N GLY A 184 -13.53 -8.59 4.39
CA GLY A 184 -14.54 -9.10 3.47
C GLY A 184 -14.43 -10.61 3.21
N ASN A 185 -13.32 -11.25 3.58
CA ASN A 185 -13.13 -12.69 3.44
C ASN A 185 -13.80 -13.46 4.58
N GLN A 186 -14.10 -14.75 4.35
CA GLN A 186 -14.62 -15.63 5.41
C GLN A 186 -13.50 -16.29 6.24
N ASN A 187 -12.24 -16.02 5.91
CA ASN A 187 -11.07 -16.57 6.59
C ASN A 187 -10.65 -15.67 7.75
N ALA A 188 -10.02 -16.27 8.76
CA ALA A 188 -9.47 -15.52 9.89
C ALA A 188 -8.28 -14.67 9.44
N LEU A 189 -8.31 -13.39 9.81
CA LEU A 189 -7.19 -12.47 9.64
C LEU A 189 -6.28 -12.50 10.89
N ASN A 190 -4.97 -12.54 10.70
CA ASN A 190 -4.03 -12.43 11.81
C ASN A 190 -3.89 -10.96 12.22
N ALA A 191 -4.68 -10.51 13.22
CA ALA A 191 -4.74 -9.10 13.61
C ALA A 191 -4.35 -8.76 15.09
N PRO A 192 -3.25 -9.28 15.65
CA PRO A 192 -2.90 -9.08 17.07
C PRO A 192 -2.31 -7.69 17.35
N GLY A 193 -2.34 -7.25 18.61
CA GLY A 193 -1.54 -6.09 19.06
C GLY A 193 -2.03 -4.71 18.60
N ASN A 194 -3.04 -4.62 17.74
CA ASN A 194 -3.55 -3.35 17.24
C ASN A 194 -4.29 -2.53 18.32
N TYR A 195 -4.13 -1.21 18.25
CA TYR A 195 -4.90 -0.25 19.04
C TYR A 195 -6.05 0.31 18.20
N TRP A 196 -7.29 0.12 18.65
CA TRP A 196 -8.52 0.38 17.88
C TRP A 196 -9.17 1.75 18.13
N GLY A 197 -8.52 2.64 18.89
CA GLY A 197 -9.18 3.86 19.36
C GLY A 197 -10.40 3.57 20.26
N ALA A 198 -11.15 4.62 20.62
CA ALA A 198 -12.34 4.49 21.47
C ALA A 198 -13.66 4.31 20.68
N SER A 199 -13.61 4.51 19.36
CA SER A 199 -14.76 4.58 18.45
C SER A 199 -14.82 3.45 17.42
N ASP A 200 -13.71 2.77 17.13
CA ASP A 200 -13.64 1.91 15.95
C ASP A 200 -14.04 0.49 16.39
N GLY A 201 -15.10 -0.03 15.76
CA GLY A 201 -15.62 -1.36 16.06
C GLY A 201 -14.54 -2.44 15.88
N THR A 202 -14.60 -3.49 16.70
CA THR A 202 -13.76 -4.68 16.54
C THR A 202 -13.87 -5.23 15.12
N ALA A 203 -12.76 -5.75 14.58
CA ALA A 203 -12.70 -6.47 13.31
C ALA A 203 -13.94 -7.35 13.10
N SER A 204 -14.67 -7.12 12.00
CA SER A 204 -15.86 -7.89 11.59
C SER A 204 -15.53 -8.87 10.49
#